data_AF-A0A946DGC7-F1
#
_entry.id   AF-A0A946DGC7-F1
#
_cell.length_a   1.000
_cell.length_b   1.000
_cell.length_c   1.000
_cell.angle_alpha   90.00
_cell.angle_beta   90.00
_cell.angle_gamma   90.00
#
_symmetry.space_group_name_H-M   'P 1'
#
loop_
_entity.id
_entity.type
_entity.pdbx_description
1 polymer ?
#
loop_
_entity_poly.entity_id
_entity_poly.type
_entity_poly.pdbx_seq_one_letter_code
_entity_poly.pdbx_strand_id
1 'polypeptide(L)'
;MEQNRFFQAIKFFVLMFLFLIAVPKVSAQELVAIDLMDDWGIEPVHVRITAGGYMIEFRYKILDVEKALILSDRKEFPYLLSMKSRAKLSVPYGSTVGFLKSNRRFNKKGKNYIAMFSNEGQHMLKGDKVKVQIKNQVSTELVLQ
;
A
#
# COMPACT_ATOMS: atom_id res chain seq x y z
N MET A 1 -4.04 30.33 -52.49
CA MET A 1 -3.18 29.27 -51.89
C MET A 1 -3.02 29.42 -50.37
N GLU A 2 -3.21 30.61 -49.79
CA GLU A 2 -3.05 30.85 -48.33
C GLU A 2 -4.19 30.33 -47.43
N GLN A 3 -5.44 30.37 -47.88
CA GLN A 3 -6.61 29.92 -47.10
C GLN A 3 -6.46 28.48 -46.57
N ASN A 4 -5.92 27.57 -47.37
CA ASN A 4 -5.70 26.17 -46.98
C ASN A 4 -4.65 25.99 -45.88
N ARG A 5 -3.67 26.91 -45.78
CA ARG A 5 -2.63 26.87 -44.73
C ARG A 5 -3.18 27.32 -43.39
N PHE A 6 -4.10 28.28 -43.38
CA PHE A 6 -4.77 28.76 -42.17
C PHE A 6 -5.69 27.68 -41.57
N PHE A 7 -6.49 27.01 -42.40
CA PHE A 7 -7.32 25.88 -41.94
C PHE A 7 -6.50 24.66 -41.53
N GLN A 8 -5.35 24.40 -42.16
CA GLN A 8 -4.43 23.35 -41.71
C GLN A 8 -3.77 23.70 -40.37
N ALA A 9 -3.34 24.95 -40.18
CA ALA A 9 -2.78 25.41 -38.92
C ALA A 9 -3.80 25.33 -37.77
N ILE A 10 -5.07 25.70 -38.02
CA ILE A 10 -6.16 25.54 -37.03
C ILE A 10 -6.44 24.06 -36.76
N LYS A 11 -6.48 23.19 -37.78
CA LYS A 11 -6.65 21.73 -37.58
C LYS A 11 -5.49 21.14 -36.78
N PHE A 12 -4.25 21.56 -37.04
CA PHE A 12 -3.08 21.14 -36.25
C PHE A 12 -3.16 21.67 -34.81
N PHE A 13 -3.59 22.91 -34.60
CA PHE A 13 -3.70 23.50 -33.26
C PHE A 13 -4.82 22.85 -32.45
N VAL A 14 -5.98 22.56 -33.07
CA VAL A 14 -7.11 21.86 -32.44
C VAL A 14 -6.78 20.39 -32.15
N LEU A 15 -6.07 19.71 -33.06
CA LEU A 15 -5.62 18.32 -32.85
C LEU A 15 -4.52 18.22 -31.77
N MET A 16 -3.66 19.24 -31.66
CA MET A 16 -2.64 19.32 -30.59
C MET A 16 -3.27 19.66 -29.23
N PHE A 17 -4.36 20.44 -29.21
CA PHE A 17 -5.09 20.75 -27.96
C PHE A 17 -5.95 19.58 -27.48
N LEU A 18 -6.46 18.73 -28.38
CA LEU A 18 -7.21 17.52 -28.03
C LEU A 18 -6.33 16.38 -27.46
N PHE A 19 -5.01 16.44 -27.64
CA PHE A 19 -4.09 15.43 -27.08
C PHE A 19 -3.55 15.78 -25.68
N LEU A 20 -3.90 16.97 -25.14
CA LEU A 20 -3.32 17.49 -23.89
C LEU A 20 -4.07 17.07 -22.60
N ILE A 21 -5.15 16.28 -22.67
CA ILE A 21 -6.03 16.04 -21.51
C ILE A 21 -6.03 14.57 -21.03
N ALA A 22 -5.23 13.69 -21.64
CA ALA A 22 -5.07 12.32 -21.13
C ALA A 22 -3.99 12.25 -20.03
N VAL A 23 -4.17 13.00 -18.94
CA VAL A 23 -3.40 12.72 -17.71
C VAL A 23 -3.88 11.35 -17.23
N PRO A 24 -3.01 10.33 -17.12
CA PRO A 24 -3.42 9.03 -16.61
C PRO A 24 -4.00 9.22 -15.22
N LYS A 25 -5.26 8.78 -15.03
CA LYS A 25 -5.92 8.80 -13.72
C LYS A 25 -5.34 7.66 -12.88
N VAL A 26 -4.14 7.88 -12.34
CA VAL A 26 -3.49 6.92 -11.45
C VAL A 26 -4.39 6.74 -10.22
N SER A 27 -4.76 5.50 -9.93
CA SER A 27 -5.67 5.21 -8.82
C SER A 27 -4.97 5.36 -7.48
N ALA A 28 -5.72 5.63 -6.39
CA ALA A 28 -5.13 5.71 -5.06
C ALA A 28 -4.40 4.42 -4.66
N GLN A 29 -4.92 3.25 -5.06
CA GLN A 29 -4.26 1.96 -4.85
C GLN A 29 -2.92 1.85 -5.59
N GLU A 30 -2.82 2.43 -6.78
CA GLU A 30 -1.63 2.38 -7.62
C GLU A 30 -0.53 3.29 -7.11
N LEU A 31 -0.88 4.49 -6.63
CA LEU A 31 0.05 5.35 -5.88
C LEU A 31 0.58 4.65 -4.63
N VAL A 32 -0.29 3.93 -3.92
CA VAL A 32 0.11 3.17 -2.73
C VAL A 32 1.03 2.01 -3.05
N ALA A 33 0.78 1.31 -4.14
CA ALA A 33 1.66 0.25 -4.61
C ALA A 33 3.05 0.80 -4.98
N ILE A 34 3.11 1.99 -5.61
CA ILE A 34 4.36 2.64 -5.99
C ILE A 34 5.18 3.01 -4.74
N ASP A 35 4.58 3.71 -3.76
CA ASP A 35 5.31 4.13 -2.56
C ASP A 35 5.86 2.93 -1.77
N LEU A 36 5.02 1.89 -1.62
CA LEU A 36 5.40 0.66 -0.90
C LEU A 36 6.47 -0.15 -1.63
N MET A 37 6.43 -0.14 -2.97
CA MET A 37 7.45 -0.77 -3.79
C MET A 37 8.78 -0.01 -3.68
N ASP A 38 8.74 1.33 -3.71
CA ASP A 38 9.93 2.15 -3.68
C ASP A 38 10.62 2.13 -2.32
N ASP A 39 9.86 2.24 -1.22
CA ASP A 39 10.39 2.28 0.13
C ASP A 39 10.75 0.89 0.67
N TRP A 40 9.88 -0.11 0.46
CA TRP A 40 9.99 -1.40 1.13
C TRP A 40 10.15 -2.59 0.18
N GLY A 41 10.11 -2.37 -1.13
CA GLY A 41 10.22 -3.44 -2.10
C GLY A 41 9.03 -4.40 -2.08
N ILE A 42 7.84 -3.93 -1.68
CA ILE A 42 6.64 -4.76 -1.58
C ILE A 42 5.47 -4.21 -2.37
N GLU A 43 4.61 -5.13 -2.79
CA GLU A 43 3.30 -4.83 -3.35
C GLU A 43 2.23 -5.18 -2.30
N PRO A 44 1.38 -4.22 -1.86
CA PRO A 44 0.25 -4.54 -1.00
C PRO A 44 -0.76 -5.41 -1.78
N VAL A 45 -1.14 -6.55 -1.22
CA VAL A 45 -2.21 -7.39 -1.79
C VAL A 45 -3.55 -6.94 -1.21
N HIS A 46 -3.65 -6.86 0.12
CA HIS A 46 -4.83 -6.32 0.81
C HIS A 46 -4.54 -5.98 2.27
N VAL A 47 -5.42 -5.15 2.85
CA VAL A 47 -5.60 -5.04 4.30
C VAL A 47 -7.06 -5.40 4.60
N ARG A 48 -7.30 -6.40 5.45
CA ARG A 48 -8.65 -6.95 5.65
C ARG A 48 -8.95 -7.23 7.12
N ILE A 49 -10.19 -6.99 7.54
CA ILE A 49 -10.71 -7.48 8.83
C ILE A 49 -10.93 -8.99 8.78
N THR A 50 -10.43 -9.66 9.81
CA THR A 50 -10.49 -11.11 9.98
C THR A 50 -10.90 -11.44 11.42
N ALA A 51 -11.03 -12.73 11.74
CA ALA A 51 -11.38 -13.22 13.08
C ALA A 51 -12.58 -12.49 13.70
N GLY A 52 -13.65 -12.26 12.92
CA GLY A 52 -14.87 -11.62 13.41
C GLY A 52 -14.72 -10.15 13.84
N GLY A 53 -13.68 -9.44 13.40
CA GLY A 53 -13.42 -8.05 13.80
C GLY A 53 -12.18 -7.88 14.65
N TYR A 54 -11.69 -8.94 15.28
CA TYR A 54 -10.63 -8.86 16.29
C TYR A 54 -9.21 -8.87 15.73
N MET A 55 -9.05 -9.17 14.44
CA MET A 55 -7.74 -9.23 13.80
C MET A 55 -7.77 -8.52 12.46
N ILE A 56 -6.67 -7.88 12.10
CA ILE A 56 -6.48 -7.30 10.77
C ILE A 56 -5.30 -8.00 10.09
N GLU A 57 -5.52 -8.53 8.88
CA GLU A 57 -4.47 -9.11 8.05
C GLU A 57 -3.99 -8.08 7.03
N PHE A 58 -2.71 -7.74 7.09
CA PHE A 58 -2.00 -7.08 5.98
C PHE A 58 -1.23 -8.13 5.20
N ARG A 59 -1.62 -8.32 3.94
CA ARG A 59 -0.96 -9.23 3.02
C ARG A 59 -0.20 -8.43 1.97
N TYR A 60 1.03 -8.83 1.71
CA TYR A 60 1.89 -8.19 0.72
C TYR A 60 2.77 -9.21 0.00
N LYS A 61 3.28 -8.84 -1.17
CA LYS A 61 4.19 -9.63 -1.99
C LYS A 61 5.55 -8.94 -2.04
N ILE A 62 6.63 -9.69 -1.89
CA ILE A 62 7.99 -9.12 -2.03
C ILE A 62 8.33 -9.01 -3.51
N LEU A 63 8.65 -7.80 -3.97
CA LEU A 63 9.14 -7.50 -5.33
C LEU A 63 10.65 -7.29 -5.36
N ASP A 64 11.20 -6.69 -4.31
CA ASP A 64 12.63 -6.44 -4.11
C ASP A 64 13.06 -7.00 -2.74
N VAL A 65 13.94 -8.01 -2.75
CA VAL A 65 14.36 -8.73 -1.56
C VAL A 65 15.28 -7.86 -0.69
N GLU A 66 16.12 -7.02 -1.29
CA GLU A 66 17.08 -6.18 -0.57
C GLU A 66 16.36 -5.07 0.18
N LYS A 67 15.42 -4.39 -0.46
CA LYS A 67 14.56 -3.38 0.20
C LYS A 67 13.68 -4.00 1.29
N ALA A 68 13.13 -5.20 1.05
CA ALA A 68 12.28 -5.90 2.00
C ALA A 68 13.02 -6.43 3.24
N LEU A 69 14.36 -6.29 3.33
CA LEU A 69 15.12 -6.65 4.53
C LEU A 69 14.67 -5.87 5.77
N ILE A 70 14.18 -4.63 5.61
CA ILE A 70 13.64 -3.83 6.72
C ILE A 70 12.46 -4.51 7.43
N LEU A 71 11.62 -5.23 6.67
CA LEU A 71 10.47 -6.03 7.17
C LEU A 71 10.93 -7.28 7.94
N SER A 72 12.21 -7.61 7.78
CA SER A 72 12.87 -8.80 8.30
C SER A 72 13.65 -8.56 9.59
N ASP A 73 13.68 -7.33 10.11
CA ASP A 73 14.32 -7.00 11.39
C ASP A 73 13.46 -7.40 12.60
N ARG A 74 14.05 -8.19 13.52
CA ARG A 74 13.37 -8.75 14.71
C ARG A 74 12.86 -7.72 15.70
N LYS A 75 13.39 -6.51 15.64
CA LYS A 75 13.04 -5.44 16.57
C LYS A 75 11.99 -4.48 16.01
N GLU A 76 11.71 -4.58 14.71
CA GLU A 76 11.01 -3.55 13.96
C GLU A 76 9.70 -4.12 13.44
N PHE A 77 8.63 -3.84 14.17
CA PHE A 77 7.30 -4.33 13.87
C PHE A 77 6.55 -3.28 13.06
N PRO A 78 5.83 -3.70 12.00
CA PRO A 78 4.89 -2.79 11.38
C PRO A 78 3.81 -2.41 12.41
N TYR A 79 3.33 -1.19 12.30
CA TYR A 79 2.15 -0.70 13.01
C TYR A 79 1.06 -0.36 12.00
N LEU A 80 -0.19 -0.55 12.39
CA LEU A 80 -1.33 -0.07 11.63
C LEU A 80 -1.89 1.18 12.30
N LEU A 81 -1.89 2.30 11.56
CA LEU A 81 -2.33 3.60 12.02
C LEU A 81 -3.73 3.90 11.50
N SER A 82 -4.66 4.26 12.39
CA SER A 82 -6.01 4.69 12.02
C SER A 82 -6.02 6.17 11.69
N MET A 83 -6.60 6.51 10.53
CA MET A 83 -6.82 7.91 10.15
C MET A 83 -8.01 8.54 10.89
N LYS A 84 -8.91 7.72 11.47
CA LYS A 84 -10.14 8.18 12.13
C LYS A 84 -9.97 8.30 13.64
N SER A 85 -9.48 7.25 14.29
CA SER A 85 -9.45 7.12 15.74
C SER A 85 -8.08 7.44 16.36
N ARG A 86 -7.06 7.77 15.53
CA ARG A 86 -5.64 7.87 15.92
C ARG A 86 -5.10 6.61 16.60
N ALA A 87 -5.83 5.50 16.54
CA ALA A 87 -5.41 4.21 17.08
C ALA A 87 -4.14 3.73 16.36
N LYS A 88 -3.20 3.18 17.11
CA LYS A 88 -1.97 2.56 16.62
C LYS A 88 -1.97 1.10 17.05
N LEU A 89 -2.34 0.20 16.13
CA LEU A 89 -2.38 -1.23 16.38
C LEU A 89 -1.00 -1.83 16.11
N SER A 90 -0.53 -2.65 17.04
CA SER A 90 0.73 -3.39 16.91
C SER A 90 0.49 -4.82 16.44
N VAL A 91 1.53 -5.44 15.90
CA VAL A 91 1.55 -6.89 15.69
C VAL A 91 1.58 -7.55 17.07
N PRO A 92 0.58 -8.38 17.44
CA PRO A 92 0.57 -9.02 18.74
C PRO A 92 1.71 -10.04 18.85
N TYR A 93 2.36 -10.05 20.01
CA TYR A 93 3.32 -11.09 20.39
C TYR A 93 2.59 -12.16 21.18
N GLY A 94 2.41 -13.35 20.60
CA GLY A 94 1.94 -14.51 21.35
C GLY A 94 3.11 -15.21 22.03
N SER A 95 3.04 -15.44 23.34
CA SER A 95 4.09 -16.16 24.11
C SER A 95 4.38 -17.57 23.58
N THR A 96 3.42 -18.20 22.91
CA THR A 96 3.53 -19.58 22.36
C THR A 96 3.84 -19.64 20.86
N VAL A 97 3.36 -18.66 20.07
CA VAL A 97 3.47 -18.66 18.59
C VAL A 97 4.47 -17.63 18.05
N GLY A 98 5.07 -16.82 18.95
CA GLY A 98 5.88 -15.67 18.58
C GLY A 98 5.03 -14.57 17.93
N PHE A 99 5.67 -13.69 17.15
CA PHE A 99 4.96 -12.68 16.37
C PHE A 99 4.18 -13.35 15.24
N LEU A 100 2.90 -12.99 15.06
CA LEU A 100 2.06 -13.47 13.97
C LEU A 100 2.42 -12.81 12.63
N LYS A 101 3.61 -13.14 12.12
CA LYS A 101 4.09 -12.77 10.79
C LYS A 101 4.93 -13.87 10.17
N SER A 102 4.98 -13.89 8.85
CA SER A 102 5.75 -14.88 8.09
C SER A 102 7.25 -14.89 8.46
N ASN A 103 7.84 -16.09 8.48
CA ASN A 103 9.20 -16.33 8.99
C ASN A 103 10.29 -15.80 8.02
N ARG A 104 11.29 -15.13 8.60
CA ARG A 104 12.26 -14.21 7.97
C ARG A 104 13.36 -14.90 7.14
N ARG A 105 13.62 -16.20 7.38
CA ARG A 105 14.76 -16.93 6.79
C ARG A 105 14.60 -17.26 5.30
N PHE A 106 13.46 -16.93 4.71
CA PHE A 106 13.09 -17.34 3.35
C PHE A 106 12.36 -16.22 2.59
N ASN A 107 12.75 -14.96 2.77
CA ASN A 107 12.25 -13.89 1.91
C ASN A 107 12.65 -14.20 0.47
N LYS A 108 11.64 -14.51 -0.34
CA LYS A 108 11.79 -14.89 -1.74
C LYS A 108 10.95 -13.92 -2.56
N LYS A 109 11.57 -13.37 -3.59
CA LYS A 109 10.88 -12.55 -4.58
C LYS A 109 9.65 -13.30 -5.11
N GLY A 110 8.55 -12.58 -5.24
CA GLY A 110 7.28 -13.09 -5.76
C GLY A 110 6.44 -13.91 -4.79
N LYS A 111 6.86 -14.09 -3.52
CA LYS A 111 6.06 -14.78 -2.50
C LYS A 111 5.21 -13.80 -1.69
N ASN A 112 4.05 -14.30 -1.24
CA ASN A 112 3.12 -13.58 -0.38
C ASN A 112 3.46 -13.80 1.09
N TYR A 113 3.44 -12.73 1.86
CA TYR A 113 3.70 -12.68 3.29
C TYR A 113 2.54 -12.00 3.99
N ILE A 114 2.41 -12.28 5.29
CA ILE A 114 1.37 -11.68 6.14
C ILE A 114 1.99 -11.01 7.37
N ALA A 115 1.36 -9.91 7.79
CA ALA A 115 1.46 -9.35 9.12
C ALA A 115 0.05 -9.25 9.69
N MET A 116 -0.17 -9.81 10.88
CA MET A 116 -1.44 -9.71 11.60
C MET A 116 -1.36 -8.65 12.69
N PHE A 117 -2.42 -7.88 12.87
CA PHE A 117 -2.56 -6.86 13.92
C PHE A 117 -3.76 -7.21 14.80
N SER A 118 -3.61 -7.02 16.12
CA SER A 118 -4.76 -7.14 17.03
C SER A 118 -5.64 -5.90 16.87
N ASN A 119 -6.94 -6.13 16.70
CA ASN A 119 -8.00 -5.12 16.69
C ASN A 119 -8.94 -5.38 17.87
N GLU A 120 -8.35 -5.66 19.04
CA GLU A 120 -9.07 -5.67 20.32
C GLU A 120 -9.88 -4.39 20.49
N GLY A 121 -11.12 -4.52 20.96
CA GLY A 121 -12.06 -3.39 21.05
C GLY A 121 -12.63 -2.90 19.72
N GLN A 122 -12.28 -3.54 18.59
CA GLN A 122 -12.81 -3.23 17.24
C GLN A 122 -12.67 -1.74 16.85
N HIS A 123 -11.53 -1.14 17.19
CA HIS A 123 -11.24 0.28 16.97
C HIS A 123 -11.13 0.69 15.49
N MET A 124 -10.97 -0.28 14.60
CA MET A 124 -11.01 -0.11 13.15
C MET A 124 -12.07 -1.02 12.54
N LEU A 125 -12.84 -0.48 11.59
CA LEU A 125 -13.94 -1.14 10.92
C LEU A 125 -13.71 -1.19 9.40
N LYS A 126 -14.43 -2.09 8.73
CA LYS A 126 -14.40 -2.20 7.27
C LYS A 126 -14.76 -0.84 6.65
N GLY A 127 -13.98 -0.43 5.66
CA GLY A 127 -14.07 0.86 4.99
C GLY A 127 -13.20 1.95 5.61
N ASP A 128 -12.66 1.75 6.82
CA ASP A 128 -11.74 2.73 7.42
C ASP A 128 -10.45 2.84 6.61
N LYS A 129 -9.90 4.06 6.60
CA LYS A 129 -8.59 4.34 6.02
C LYS A 129 -7.50 4.12 7.05
N VAL A 130 -6.48 3.37 6.65
CA VAL A 130 -5.34 3.02 7.49
C VAL A 130 -4.02 3.29 6.78
N LYS A 131 -2.95 3.45 7.55
CA LYS A 131 -1.57 3.48 7.04
C LYS A 131 -0.73 2.44 7.75
N VAL A 132 0.19 1.82 7.04
CA VAL A 132 1.20 0.95 7.64
C VAL A 132 2.41 1.82 7.97
N GLN A 133 2.96 1.70 9.17
CA GLN A 133 4.19 2.36 9.57
C GLN A 133 5.26 1.30 9.88
N ILE A 134 6.46 1.49 9.35
CA ILE A 134 7.61 0.63 9.58
C ILE A 134 8.83 1.52 9.84
N LYS A 135 9.44 1.39 11.02
CA LYS A 135 10.44 2.36 11.51
C LYS A 135 9.90 3.80 11.40
N ASN A 136 10.58 4.61 10.60
CA ASN A 136 10.29 6.03 10.37
C ASN A 136 9.53 6.27 9.06
N GLN A 137 9.23 5.22 8.30
CA GLN A 137 8.49 5.30 7.04
C GLN A 137 7.01 4.96 7.28
N VAL A 138 6.15 5.66 6.55
CA VAL A 138 4.70 5.51 6.63
C VAL A 138 4.18 5.35 5.20
N SER A 139 3.37 4.33 4.98
CA SER A 139 2.74 4.11 3.69
C SER A 139 1.72 5.21 3.38
N THR A 140 1.35 5.30 2.11
CA THR A 140 0.10 5.93 1.70
C THR A 140 -1.14 5.16 2.19
N GLU A 141 -2.31 5.76 2.00
CA GLU A 141 -3.57 5.29 2.56
C GLU A 141 -4.07 3.98 1.92
N LEU A 142 -4.35 3.01 2.77
CA LEU A 142 -4.99 1.75 2.41
C LEU A 142 -6.43 1.74 2.94
N VAL A 143 -7.34 1.13 2.18
CA VAL A 143 -8.74 0.95 2.60
C VAL A 143 -8.89 -0.43 3.21
N LEU A 144 -9.41 -0.48 4.44
CA LEU A 144 -9.64 -1.71 5.16
C LEU A 144 -10.84 -2.47 4.56
N GLN A 145 -10.60 -3.67 4.04
CA GLN A 145 -11.60 -4.51 3.35
C GLN A 145 -12.40 -5.42 4.27
#